data_AF-A0AAW0KDM9-F1
#
_entry.id   AF-A0AAW0KDM9-F1
#
_cell.length_a   1.000
_cell.length_b   1.000
_cell.length_c   1.000
_cell.angle_alpha   90.00
_cell.angle_beta   90.00
_cell.angle_gamma   90.00
#
_symmetry.space_group_name_H-M   'P 1'
#
loop_
_entity.id
_entity.type
_entity.pdbx_description
1 polymer ?
#
loop_
_entity_poly.entity_id
_entity_poly.type
_entity_poly.pdbx_seq_one_letter_code
_entity_poly.pdbx_strand_id
1 'polypeptide(L)'
;MMIVSPKPTKLQLEANWFEKMKNMKFLIVGNVDICKGLEYLCNGSRVLNWLEFSLSFVPSNFCPQKLVALNMPQSQIILDKLFKRIKSRSLTHKNFRNCQHIRKLPDLFSASSNVKKLDLSRFMTLLDTLIGLKVRTSGVALNFKFFQATS
;
A
#
# COMPACT_ATOMS: atom_id res chain seq x y z
N MET A 1 -1.42 -15.42 9.41
CA MET A 1 -2.88 -15.48 9.56
C MET A 1 -3.52 -15.20 8.21
N MET A 2 -4.58 -15.92 7.88
CA MET A 2 -5.39 -15.68 6.68
C MET A 2 -6.84 -15.49 7.13
N ILE A 3 -7.45 -14.38 6.72
CA ILE A 3 -8.87 -14.06 6.98
C ILE A 3 -9.51 -13.86 5.61
N VAL A 4 -10.08 -14.93 5.06
CA VAL A 4 -10.62 -14.92 3.71
C VAL A 4 -12.02 -15.48 3.73
N SER A 5 -12.95 -14.78 3.08
CA SER A 5 -14.32 -15.27 2.88
C SER A 5 -14.57 -15.57 1.39
N PRO A 6 -15.38 -16.58 1.04
CA PRO A 6 -15.80 -16.81 -0.34
C PRO A 6 -16.60 -15.63 -0.92
N LYS A 7 -17.29 -14.87 -0.08
CA LYS A 7 -18.14 -13.73 -0.47
C LYS A 7 -17.79 -12.49 0.37
N PRO A 8 -18.01 -11.26 -0.14
CA PRO A 8 -17.81 -10.05 0.64
C PRO A 8 -18.55 -10.11 1.98
N THR A 9 -17.79 -10.08 3.07
CA THR A 9 -18.30 -10.27 4.42
C THR A 9 -17.81 -9.14 5.32
N LYS A 10 -18.69 -8.61 6.17
CA LYS A 10 -18.29 -7.68 7.24
C LYS A 10 -17.95 -8.49 8.48
N LEU A 11 -16.77 -8.27 9.03
CA LEU A 11 -16.31 -8.98 10.21
C LEU A 11 -15.90 -7.94 11.25
N GLN A 12 -16.59 -7.96 12.39
CA GLN A 12 -16.28 -7.09 13.50
C GLN A 12 -15.16 -7.72 14.32
N LEU A 13 -13.97 -7.12 14.28
CA LEU A 13 -12.88 -7.45 15.18
C LEU A 13 -12.77 -6.37 16.26
N GLU A 14 -12.26 -6.78 17.42
CA GLU A 14 -11.80 -5.82 18.43
C GLU A 14 -10.70 -4.93 17.84
N ALA A 15 -10.67 -3.66 18.25
CA ALA A 15 -9.74 -2.65 17.73
C ALA A 15 -8.27 -3.08 17.84
N ASN A 16 -7.93 -3.84 18.89
CA ASN A 16 -6.60 -4.34 19.23
C ASN A 16 -6.37 -5.80 18.84
N TRP A 17 -7.22 -6.40 18.01
CA TRP A 17 -7.12 -7.82 17.63
C TRP A 17 -5.71 -8.22 17.16
N PHE A 18 -5.07 -7.36 16.37
CA PHE A 18 -3.73 -7.59 15.82
C PHE A 18 -2.58 -7.21 16.77
N GLU A 19 -2.85 -6.58 17.91
CA GLU A 19 -1.83 -6.10 18.85
C GLU A 19 -0.98 -7.25 19.41
N LYS A 20 -1.63 -8.35 19.79
CA LYS A 20 -0.98 -9.50 20.43
C LYS A 20 -0.21 -10.38 19.43
N MET A 21 -0.39 -10.20 18.13
CA MET A 21 0.19 -11.06 17.07
C MET A 21 1.61 -10.63 16.67
N LYS A 22 2.52 -10.50 17.65
CA LYS A 22 3.86 -9.92 17.49
C LYS A 22 4.80 -10.71 16.57
N ASN A 23 4.61 -12.03 16.46
CA ASN A 23 5.45 -12.93 15.66
C ASN A 23 4.86 -13.26 14.28
N MET A 24 3.75 -12.61 13.90
CA MET A 24 3.12 -12.89 12.62
C MET A 24 4.01 -12.42 11.46
N LYS A 25 4.30 -13.34 10.53
CA LYS A 25 5.10 -13.06 9.32
C LYS A 25 4.24 -12.75 8.09
N PHE A 26 3.03 -13.28 8.03
CA PHE A 26 2.13 -13.17 6.88
C PHE A 26 0.73 -12.80 7.37
N LEU A 27 0.18 -11.70 6.86
CA LEU A 27 -1.22 -11.34 7.02
C LEU A 27 -1.87 -11.27 5.64
N ILE A 28 -2.89 -12.09 5.43
CA ILE A 28 -3.66 -12.13 4.18
C ILE A 28 -5.12 -11.92 4.53
N VAL A 29 -5.72 -10.87 3.97
CA VAL A 29 -7.14 -10.55 4.12
C VAL A 29 -7.77 -10.40 2.75
N GLY A 30 -8.89 -11.08 2.53
CA GLY A 30 -9.59 -11.06 1.24
C GLY A 30 -11.09 -11.26 1.39
N ASN A 31 -11.88 -10.45 0.68
CA ASN A 31 -13.35 -10.42 0.75
C ASN A 31 -13.90 -10.21 2.18
N VAL A 32 -13.10 -9.61 3.07
CA VAL A 32 -13.52 -9.30 4.43
C VAL A 32 -13.22 -7.84 4.73
N ASP A 33 -14.26 -7.11 5.13
CA ASP A 33 -14.14 -5.76 5.68
C ASP A 33 -14.05 -5.84 7.21
N ILE A 34 -12.83 -5.61 7.71
CA ILE A 34 -12.41 -5.75 9.11
C ILE A 34 -12.19 -4.37 9.76
N CYS A 35 -12.22 -3.32 8.94
CA CYS A 35 -11.50 -2.09 9.23
C CYS A 35 -12.22 -1.08 10.13
N LYS A 36 -13.51 -1.28 10.42
CA LYS A 36 -14.23 -0.37 11.33
C LYS A 36 -13.61 -0.44 12.73
N GLY A 37 -12.92 0.63 13.14
CA GLY A 37 -12.29 0.72 14.46
C GLY A 37 -10.93 0.02 14.58
N LEU A 38 -10.27 -0.29 13.46
CA LEU A 38 -8.95 -0.93 13.50
C LEU A 38 -7.87 0.04 14.04
N GLU A 39 -7.34 -0.24 15.24
CA GLU A 39 -6.33 0.60 15.90
C GLU A 39 -4.92 0.00 15.86
N TYR A 40 -4.79 -1.29 15.58
CA TYR A 40 -3.51 -2.01 15.57
C TYR A 40 -3.35 -2.86 14.31
N LEU A 41 -2.12 -2.91 13.80
CA LEU A 41 -1.67 -3.83 12.76
C LEU A 41 -0.35 -4.48 13.19
N CYS A 42 -0.08 -5.69 12.69
CA CYS A 42 1.08 -6.45 13.12
C CYS A 42 2.39 -5.95 12.50
N ASN A 43 3.21 -5.26 13.31
CA ASN A 43 4.51 -4.73 12.90
C ASN A 43 5.57 -5.81 12.59
N GLY A 44 5.37 -7.04 13.06
CA GLY A 44 6.25 -8.18 12.76
C GLY A 44 6.12 -8.73 11.32
N SER A 45 5.09 -8.31 10.59
CA SER A 45 4.75 -8.88 9.29
C SER A 45 5.82 -8.61 8.24
N ARG A 46 6.22 -9.68 7.52
CA ARG A 46 7.05 -9.60 6.33
C ARG A 46 6.21 -9.43 5.07
N VAL A 47 4.99 -9.95 5.07
CA VAL A 47 4.04 -9.82 3.96
C VAL A 47 2.71 -9.35 4.50
N LEU A 48 2.20 -8.27 3.90
CA LEU A 48 0.84 -7.78 4.09
C LEU A 48 0.11 -7.86 2.74
N ASN A 49 -0.91 -8.70 2.67
CA ASN A 49 -1.79 -8.83 1.53
C ASN A 49 -3.21 -8.50 1.96
N TRP A 50 -3.79 -7.42 1.44
CA TRP A 50 -5.09 -6.94 1.86
C TRP A 50 -5.88 -6.41 0.67
N LEU A 51 -6.75 -7.24 0.12
CA LEU A 51 -7.64 -6.83 -0.95
C LEU A 51 -8.69 -5.86 -0.40
N GLU A 52 -8.93 -4.76 -1.12
CA GLU A 52 -10.01 -3.80 -0.80
C GLU A 52 -9.93 -3.22 0.62
N PHE A 53 -8.71 -2.94 1.09
CA PHE A 53 -8.52 -2.28 2.39
C PHE A 53 -9.27 -0.93 2.41
N SER A 54 -10.27 -0.84 3.29
CA SER A 54 -11.32 0.18 3.27
C SER A 54 -10.97 1.48 4.00
N LEU A 55 -9.93 1.51 4.85
CA LEU A 55 -9.47 2.76 5.47
C LEU A 55 -8.62 3.59 4.52
N SER A 56 -8.73 4.91 4.68
CA SER A 56 -7.90 5.87 3.95
C SER A 56 -6.46 5.99 4.51
N PHE A 57 -6.22 5.48 5.72
CA PHE A 57 -4.90 5.42 6.36
C PHE A 57 -4.74 4.13 7.16
N VAL A 58 -3.49 3.68 7.28
CA VAL A 58 -3.11 2.61 8.24
C VAL A 58 -3.05 3.18 9.66
N PRO A 59 -3.21 2.35 10.70
CA PRO A 59 -3.04 2.78 12.09
C PRO A 59 -1.72 3.50 12.36
N SER A 60 -1.72 4.47 13.26
CA SER A 60 -0.58 5.34 13.53
C SER A 60 0.63 4.60 14.12
N ASN A 61 0.38 3.54 14.88
CA ASN A 61 1.37 2.63 15.44
C ASN A 61 1.94 1.61 14.43
N PHE A 62 1.45 1.58 13.19
CA PHE A 62 1.93 0.67 12.16
C PHE A 62 3.26 1.13 11.60
N CYS A 63 4.33 0.47 12.03
CA CYS A 63 5.72 0.71 11.64
C CYS A 63 6.41 -0.64 11.36
N PRO A 64 6.11 -1.29 10.23
CA PRO A 64 6.54 -2.66 9.97
C PRO A 64 7.98 -2.71 9.43
N GLN A 65 8.98 -2.63 10.31
CA GLN A 65 10.40 -2.54 9.91
C GLN A 65 10.87 -3.69 9.02
N LYS A 66 10.31 -4.89 9.20
CA LYS A 66 10.67 -6.12 8.48
C LYS A 66 9.81 -6.40 7.25
N LEU A 67 8.93 -5.48 6.84
CA LEU A 67 8.04 -5.66 5.70
C LEU A 67 8.82 -5.82 4.40
N VAL A 68 8.57 -6.88 3.66
CA VAL A 68 9.18 -7.20 2.37
C VAL A 68 8.20 -6.94 1.22
N ALA A 69 6.93 -7.26 1.42
CA ALA A 69 5.88 -7.10 0.43
C ALA A 69 4.63 -6.45 1.02
N LEU A 70 4.12 -5.44 0.31
CA LEU A 70 2.90 -4.71 0.61
C LEU A 70 1.96 -4.77 -0.59
N ASN A 71 0.95 -5.63 -0.51
CA ASN A 71 -0.04 -5.86 -1.57
C ASN A 71 -1.41 -5.39 -1.09
N MET A 72 -1.85 -4.21 -1.53
CA MET A 72 -3.16 -3.63 -1.15
C MET A 72 -3.91 -3.11 -2.38
N PRO A 73 -4.27 -3.99 -3.33
CA PRO A 73 -5.00 -3.58 -4.53
C PRO A 73 -6.43 -3.16 -4.18
N GLN A 74 -6.98 -2.25 -4.99
CA GLN A 74 -8.36 -1.75 -4.85
C GLN A 74 -8.65 -1.08 -3.51
N SER A 75 -7.61 -0.62 -2.80
CA SER A 75 -7.73 0.00 -1.50
C SER A 75 -8.11 1.49 -1.61
N GLN A 76 -8.78 1.99 -0.56
CA GLN A 76 -9.10 3.41 -0.36
C GLN A 76 -7.93 4.20 0.26
N ILE A 77 -6.78 3.56 0.47
CA ILE A 77 -5.61 4.15 1.11
C ILE A 77 -5.06 5.34 0.32
N ILE A 78 -4.71 6.41 1.03
CA ILE A 78 -4.04 7.58 0.45
C ILE A 78 -2.52 7.31 0.44
N LEU A 79 -1.93 7.12 -0.75
CA LEU A 79 -0.56 6.60 -0.88
C LEU A 79 0.54 7.56 -0.39
N ASP A 80 0.34 8.87 -0.49
CA ASP A 80 1.32 9.86 -0.01
C ASP A 80 1.52 9.75 1.51
N LYS A 81 0.44 9.57 2.27
CA LYS A 81 0.46 9.33 3.72
C LYS A 81 1.06 7.97 4.05
N LEU A 82 0.71 6.94 3.28
CA LEU A 82 1.20 5.58 3.48
C LEU A 82 2.72 5.50 3.33
N PHE A 83 3.30 6.09 2.28
CA PHE A 83 4.74 6.02 2.05
C PHE A 83 5.55 6.89 3.01
N LYS A 84 5.00 8.01 3.50
CA LYS A 84 5.61 8.77 4.61
C LYS A 84 5.68 7.95 5.90
N ARG A 85 4.69 7.07 6.12
CA ARG A 85 4.59 6.22 7.31
C ARG A 85 5.48 4.97 7.21
N ILE A 86 5.43 4.25 6.09
CA ILE A 86 6.13 2.97 5.93
C ILE A 86 7.58 3.22 5.49
N LYS A 87 8.48 3.22 6.48
CA LYS A 87 9.93 3.42 6.28
C LYS A 87 10.74 2.12 6.31
N SER A 88 10.14 1.00 5.90
CA SER A 88 10.84 -0.29 5.92
C SER A 88 11.92 -0.37 4.85
N ARG A 89 13.17 -0.60 5.27
CA ARG A 89 14.31 -0.84 4.37
C ARG A 89 14.22 -2.18 3.65
N SER A 90 13.43 -3.13 4.17
CA SER A 90 13.28 -4.46 3.58
C SER A 90 12.23 -4.51 2.47
N LEU A 91 11.48 -3.42 2.28
CA LEU A 91 10.33 -3.38 1.37
C LEU A 91 10.80 -3.36 -0.08
N THR A 92 10.55 -4.45 -0.78
CA THR A 92 10.97 -4.65 -2.18
C THR A 92 9.79 -4.74 -3.13
N HIS A 93 8.59 -5.04 -2.63
CA HIS A 93 7.39 -5.24 -3.43
C HIS A 93 6.25 -4.37 -2.92
N LYS A 94 5.62 -3.64 -3.84
CA LYS A 94 4.47 -2.77 -3.60
C LYS A 94 3.43 -2.99 -4.69
N ASN A 95 2.19 -3.21 -4.32
CA ASN A 95 1.08 -3.29 -5.27
C ASN A 95 -0.11 -2.48 -4.75
N PHE A 96 -0.49 -1.48 -5.51
CA PHE A 96 -1.65 -0.61 -5.29
C PHE A 96 -2.45 -0.46 -6.59
N ARG A 97 -2.51 -1.55 -7.38
CA ARG A 97 -3.32 -1.62 -8.59
C ARG A 97 -4.76 -1.23 -8.28
N ASN A 98 -5.37 -0.45 -9.17
CA ASN A 98 -6.74 0.07 -9.06
C ASN A 98 -7.00 0.96 -7.83
N CYS A 99 -5.98 1.44 -7.11
CA CYS A 99 -6.19 2.45 -6.07
C CYS A 99 -6.41 3.82 -6.72
N GLN A 100 -7.42 4.57 -6.27
CA GLN A 100 -7.83 5.83 -6.92
C GLN A 100 -7.39 7.09 -6.16
N HIS A 101 -6.83 6.95 -4.95
CA HIS A 101 -6.66 8.06 -3.99
C HIS A 101 -5.23 8.64 -3.90
N ILE A 102 -4.64 9.11 -5.00
CA ILE A 102 -3.32 9.79 -4.98
C ILE A 102 -3.48 11.27 -5.29
N ARG A 103 -3.01 12.13 -4.37
CA ARG A 103 -3.02 13.59 -4.56
C ARG A 103 -1.71 14.16 -5.10
N LYS A 104 -0.58 13.46 -4.89
CA LYS A 104 0.77 13.88 -5.34
C LYS A 104 1.63 12.67 -5.69
N LEU A 105 2.20 12.67 -6.89
CA LEU A 105 3.12 11.64 -7.42
C LEU A 105 4.61 11.81 -7.04
N PRO A 106 5.19 13.04 -6.95
CA PRO A 106 6.65 13.22 -6.88
C PRO A 106 7.34 12.58 -5.67
N ASP A 107 6.66 12.49 -4.52
CA ASP A 107 7.25 11.96 -3.29
C ASP A 107 7.18 10.43 -3.15
N LEU A 108 6.50 9.75 -4.08
CA LEU A 108 6.24 8.30 -3.95
C LEU A 108 7.49 7.44 -4.19
N PHE A 109 8.45 7.96 -4.96
CA PHE A 109 9.66 7.25 -5.38
C PHE A 109 10.89 7.57 -4.51
N SER A 110 10.94 8.76 -3.90
CA SER A 110 12.06 9.19 -3.05
C SER A 110 12.12 8.45 -1.71
N ALA A 111 10.97 8.04 -1.18
CA ALA A 111 10.87 7.42 0.14
C ALA A 111 11.26 5.92 0.18
N SER A 112 11.59 5.28 -0.94
CA SER A 112 11.75 3.81 -0.97
C SER A 112 12.81 3.33 -1.98
N SER A 113 14.07 3.56 -1.64
CA SER A 113 15.25 3.22 -2.47
C SER A 113 15.41 1.73 -2.81
N ASN A 114 14.73 0.82 -2.10
CA ASN A 114 14.93 -0.63 -2.23
C ASN A 114 13.80 -1.35 -3.00
N VAL A 115 12.84 -0.60 -3.59
CA VAL A 115 11.67 -1.19 -4.27
C VAL A 115 12.07 -1.77 -5.62
N LYS A 116 11.94 -3.11 -5.76
CA LYS A 116 12.18 -3.86 -6.99
C LYS A 116 10.95 -3.96 -7.87
N LYS A 117 9.75 -3.94 -7.28
CA LYS A 117 8.48 -4.04 -7.99
C LYS A 117 7.47 -3.08 -7.38
N LEU A 118 6.88 -2.23 -8.22
CA LEU A 118 5.80 -1.32 -7.88
C LEU A 118 4.71 -1.44 -8.95
N ASP A 119 3.51 -1.85 -8.57
CA ASP A 119 2.33 -1.87 -9.44
C ASP A 119 1.36 -0.75 -9.03
N LEU A 120 1.19 0.23 -9.93
CA LEU A 120 0.23 1.32 -9.87
C LEU A 120 -0.71 1.27 -11.08
N SER A 121 -0.93 0.10 -11.66
CA SER A 121 -1.78 -0.08 -12.85
C SER A 121 -3.21 0.38 -12.58
N ARG A 122 -3.87 0.92 -13.63
CA ARG A 122 -5.18 1.61 -13.59
C ARG A 122 -5.26 2.89 -12.75
N PHE A 123 -4.29 3.15 -11.88
CA PHE A 123 -4.06 4.50 -11.37
C PHE A 123 -3.38 5.36 -12.45
N MET A 124 -2.25 4.89 -13.01
CA MET A 124 -1.52 5.64 -14.04
C MET A 124 -2.37 5.90 -15.27
N THR A 125 -3.28 4.99 -15.65
CA THR A 125 -4.23 5.23 -16.75
C THR A 125 -5.10 6.46 -16.51
N LEU A 126 -5.53 6.73 -15.26
CA LEU A 126 -6.32 7.91 -14.92
C LEU A 126 -5.47 9.18 -15.01
N LEU A 127 -4.23 9.15 -14.50
CA LEU A 127 -3.31 10.27 -14.68
C LEU A 127 -3.00 10.51 -16.16
N ASP A 128 -2.56 9.49 -16.89
CA ASP A 128 -2.26 9.55 -18.31
C ASP A 128 -3.41 10.18 -19.12
N THR A 129 -4.66 9.88 -18.76
CA THR A 129 -5.85 10.50 -19.36
C THR A 129 -6.03 11.97 -18.93
N LEU A 130 -5.74 12.30 -17.66
CA LEU A 130 -5.86 13.65 -17.10
C LEU A 130 -4.72 14.62 -17.51
N ILE A 131 -3.51 14.11 -17.75
CA ILE A 131 -2.32 14.93 -18.08
C ILE A 131 -1.76 14.67 -19.49
N GLY A 132 -2.40 13.82 -20.29
CA GLY A 132 -1.98 13.50 -21.66
C GLY A 132 -0.63 12.75 -21.76
N LEU A 133 -0.03 12.34 -20.64
CA LEU A 133 1.20 11.53 -20.63
C LEU A 133 0.83 10.08 -20.89
N LYS A 134 1.65 9.32 -21.63
CA LYS A 134 1.42 7.89 -21.89
C LYS A 134 2.51 7.09 -21.18
N VAL A 135 2.32 6.80 -19.89
CA VAL A 135 3.31 6.07 -19.09
C VAL A 135 3.06 4.56 -19.23
N ARG A 136 3.75 3.93 -20.18
CA ARG A 136 3.80 2.45 -20.28
C ARG A 136 4.55 1.89 -19.06
N THR A 137 3.91 0.96 -18.35
CA THR A 137 4.55 0.19 -17.29
C THR A 137 4.80 -1.25 -17.75
N SER A 138 6.07 -1.64 -17.80
CA SER A 138 6.48 -3.04 -17.65
C SER A 138 7.90 -3.07 -17.10
N GLY A 139 8.05 -3.43 -15.81
CA GLY A 139 9.35 -3.71 -15.19
C GLY A 139 10.23 -2.49 -14.93
N VAL A 140 9.91 -1.73 -13.87
CA VAL A 140 10.67 -0.63 -13.23
C VAL A 140 11.85 -0.02 -14.03
N ALA A 141 11.61 1.15 -14.63
CA ALA A 141 12.56 2.27 -14.66
C ALA A 141 11.80 3.57 -14.94
N LEU A 142 11.68 4.46 -13.96
CA LEU A 142 11.51 5.90 -14.23
C LEU A 142 12.60 6.64 -13.47
N ASN A 143 13.73 6.79 -14.15
CA ASN A 143 14.83 7.67 -13.78
C ASN A 143 14.43 9.08 -14.19
N PHE A 144 13.85 9.86 -13.27
CA PHE A 144 13.69 11.31 -13.49
C PHE A 144 15.01 11.99 -13.14
N LYS A 145 15.97 11.98 -14.09
CA LYS A 145 16.86 13.13 -14.21
C LYS A 145 16.06 14.25 -14.90
N PHE A 146 16.29 15.48 -14.44
CA PHE A 146 15.79 16.76 -14.95
C PHE A 146 14.45 17.27 -14.38
N PHE A 147 14.55 17.90 -13.21
CA PHE A 147 13.99 19.25 -13.05
C PHE A 147 15.10 20.22 -13.43
N GLN A 148 15.12 20.69 -14.67
CA GLN A 148 15.72 21.96 -15.05
C GLN A 148 14.76 22.63 -16.03
N ALA A 149 13.99 23.56 -15.50
CA ALA A 149 13.58 24.77 -16.21
C ALA A 149 13.14 25.75 -15.12
N THR A 150 14.09 26.60 -14.76
CA THR A 150 13.84 27.94 -14.23
C THR A 150 12.87 28.69 -15.15
N SER A 151 11.94 29.41 -14.54
CA SER A 151 11.50 30.71 -15.04
C SER A 151 11.79 31.73 -13.95
#